data_AF-A0A7X0ALI4-F1
#
_entry.id   AF-A0A7X0ALI4-F1
#
_cell.length_a   1.000
_cell.length_b   1.000
_cell.length_c   1.000
_cell.angle_alpha   90.00
_cell.angle_beta   90.00
_cell.angle_gamma   90.00
#
_symmetry.space_group_name_H-M   'P 1'
#
loop_
_entity.id
_entity.type
_entity.pdbx_description
1 polymer ?
#
loop_
_entity_poly.entity_id
_entity_poly.type
_entity_poly.pdbx_seq_one_letter_code
_entity_poly.pdbx_strand_id
1 'polypeptide(L)'
;MCLDSSQTNTEAAHLLDTIEVQPELVDQCRRTAGSLQHRFHQHGGLCGNKTTTACGTLQAGSIVPSTDTRVSGKLPNYKLEVLYKPTANGSIYVNFAMSREPPGGNAPTFSSSANSRDNPDLEPQKAHAAEIGTKWSLLDERLILTSALYRITVTKPLAQDPTNPTQYDPIGEQRVHGLEINASAREAHVSPRSSGCRA
;
A
#
# COMPACT_ATOMS: atom_id res chain seq x y z
N MET A 1 -12.64 -27.93 -22.59
CA MET A 1 -13.34 -27.27 -21.47
C MET A 1 -12.30 -26.37 -20.80
N CYS A 2 -12.19 -25.12 -21.22
CA CYS A 2 -11.28 -24.15 -20.60
C CYS A 2 -12.10 -23.22 -19.73
N LEU A 3 -11.68 -23.16 -18.46
CA LEU A 3 -12.24 -22.38 -17.37
C LEU A 3 -12.05 -20.88 -17.64
N ASP A 4 -12.86 -20.06 -16.97
CA ASP A 4 -12.68 -18.61 -16.84
C ASP A 4 -11.20 -18.30 -16.56
N SER A 5 -10.51 -17.67 -17.51
CA SER A 5 -9.09 -17.32 -17.39
C SER A 5 -8.99 -15.80 -17.29
N SER A 6 -8.93 -15.28 -16.06
CA SER A 6 -8.52 -13.90 -15.80
C SER A 6 -7.01 -13.83 -15.65
N GLN A 7 -6.37 -12.93 -16.39
CA GLN A 7 -4.92 -12.68 -16.26
C GLN A 7 -4.65 -11.21 -15.93
N THR A 8 -3.76 -11.02 -14.96
CA THR A 8 -3.28 -9.72 -14.51
C THR A 8 -1.78 -9.63 -14.75
N ASN A 9 -1.37 -8.74 -15.66
CA ASN A 9 0.03 -8.47 -15.91
C ASN A 9 0.38 -7.10 -15.32
N THR A 10 1.35 -7.09 -14.41
CA THR A 10 1.79 -5.88 -13.71
C THR A 10 3.28 -5.67 -13.97
N GLU A 11 3.62 -4.51 -14.55
CA GLU A 11 4.99 -4.11 -14.83
C GLU A 11 5.31 -2.84 -14.03
N ALA A 12 6.41 -2.83 -13.30
CA ALA A 12 6.79 -1.73 -12.43
C ALA A 12 8.18 -1.19 -12.78
N ALA A 13 8.33 0.13 -12.72
CA ALA A 13 9.63 0.78 -12.79
C ALA A 13 9.75 1.82 -11.68
N HIS A 14 10.91 1.88 -11.03
CA HIS A 14 11.16 2.76 -9.90
C HIS A 14 12.55 3.39 -10.01
N LEU A 15 12.65 4.64 -9.58
CA LEU A 15 13.90 5.37 -9.36
C LEU A 15 13.96 5.79 -7.91
N LEU A 16 15.07 5.45 -7.25
CA LEU A 16 15.35 5.80 -5.87
C LEU A 16 16.66 6.60 -5.85
N ASP A 17 16.64 7.72 -5.15
CA ASP A 17 17.82 8.55 -4.94
C ASP A 17 17.88 9.02 -3.48
N THR A 18 19.08 9.13 -2.94
CA THR A 18 19.37 9.64 -1.60
C THR A 18 20.50 10.63 -1.70
N ILE A 19 20.17 11.89 -1.44
CA ILE A 19 21.12 12.99 -1.47
C ILE A 19 21.47 13.34 -0.04
N GLU A 20 22.74 13.20 0.31
CA GLU A 20 23.26 13.77 1.55
C GLU A 20 23.63 15.22 1.26
N VAL A 21 22.93 16.15 1.92
CA VAL A 21 23.19 17.58 1.76
C VAL A 21 24.05 17.96 2.95
N GLN A 22 25.24 18.51 2.74
CA GLN A 22 25.98 19.13 3.86
C GLN A 22 25.84 20.65 3.78
N PRO A 23 24.85 21.20 4.53
CA PRO A 23 25.01 22.50 5.16
C PRO A 23 24.17 22.58 6.47
N GLU A 24 24.79 22.44 7.64
CA GLU A 24 24.32 22.82 9.01
C GLU A 24 22.88 22.47 9.50
N LEU A 25 21.95 21.99 8.66
CA LEU A 25 20.49 22.01 8.90
C LEU A 25 19.71 20.83 8.30
N VAL A 26 20.22 20.10 7.31
CA VAL A 26 19.55 18.92 6.73
C VAL A 26 20.62 17.91 6.37
N ASP A 27 20.49 16.68 6.87
CA ASP A 27 21.51 15.63 6.68
C ASP A 27 21.26 14.81 5.42
N GLN A 28 20.00 14.41 5.20
CA GLN A 28 19.63 13.52 4.10
C GLN A 28 18.28 13.91 3.50
N CYS A 29 18.17 13.88 2.18
CA CYS A 29 16.92 13.95 1.45
C CYS A 29 16.81 12.71 0.57
N ARG A 30 15.76 11.91 0.76
CA ARG A 30 15.47 10.73 -0.04
C ARG A 30 14.27 10.99 -0.93
N ARG A 31 14.40 10.62 -2.19
CA ARG A 31 13.36 10.76 -3.20
C ARG A 31 13.14 9.41 -3.84
N THR A 32 11.88 9.03 -4.00
CA THR A 32 11.50 7.84 -4.74
C THR A 32 10.32 8.18 -5.61
N ALA A 33 10.44 7.86 -6.89
CA ALA A 33 9.33 7.97 -7.83
C ALA A 33 9.26 6.66 -8.61
N GLY A 34 8.06 6.17 -8.82
CA GLY A 34 7.83 4.96 -9.59
C GLY A 34 6.51 5.04 -10.33
N SER A 35 6.36 4.17 -11.32
CA SER A 35 5.10 4.01 -12.04
C SER A 35 4.84 2.54 -12.23
N LEU A 36 3.61 2.16 -11.94
CA LEU A 36 3.11 0.80 -12.10
C LEU A 36 2.18 0.79 -13.32
N GLN A 37 2.48 -0.05 -14.30
CA GLN A 37 1.58 -0.33 -15.40
C GLN A 37 0.82 -1.60 -15.10
N HIS A 38 -0.50 -1.52 -15.09
CA HIS A 38 -1.35 -2.70 -15.02
C HIS A 38 -2.03 -2.92 -16.36
N ARG A 39 -1.99 -4.17 -16.84
CA ARG A 39 -2.75 -4.66 -17.98
C ARG A 39 -3.57 -5.87 -17.55
N PHE A 40 -4.87 -5.82 -17.79
CA PHE A 40 -5.79 -6.90 -17.47
C PHE A 40 -6.48 -7.42 -18.72
N HIS A 41 -6.67 -8.74 -18.76
CA HIS A 41 -7.40 -9.45 -19.81
C HIS A 41 -8.39 -10.44 -19.19
N GLN A 42 -9.64 -10.40 -19.65
CA GLN A 42 -10.64 -11.41 -19.33
C GLN A 42 -11.21 -12.03 -20.62
N HIS A 43 -11.31 -13.36 -20.63
CA HIS A 43 -11.88 -14.14 -21.72
C HIS A 43 -12.82 -15.23 -21.19
N GLY A 44 -14.02 -15.33 -21.77
CA GLY A 44 -14.98 -16.38 -21.44
C GLY A 44 -15.71 -16.16 -20.12
N GLY A 45 -16.94 -16.64 -20.03
CA GLY A 45 -17.76 -16.44 -18.84
C GLY A 45 -19.04 -17.26 -18.89
N LEU A 46 -19.36 -17.91 -17.78
CA LEU A 46 -20.64 -18.61 -17.58
C LEU A 46 -21.75 -17.60 -17.29
N CYS A 47 -22.79 -17.59 -18.11
CA CYS A 47 -23.92 -16.69 -17.88
C CYS A 47 -24.57 -16.98 -16.51
N GLY A 48 -25.00 -15.92 -15.82
CA GLY A 48 -25.59 -16.03 -14.47
C GLY A 48 -24.57 -16.06 -13.33
N ASN A 49 -23.27 -16.04 -13.63
CA ASN A 49 -22.22 -15.72 -12.65
C ASN A 49 -22.16 -14.20 -12.44
N LYS A 50 -21.76 -13.74 -11.24
CA LYS A 50 -21.67 -12.32 -10.83
C LYS A 50 -20.81 -11.44 -11.75
N THR A 51 -20.02 -12.06 -12.62
CA THR A 51 -18.99 -11.45 -13.47
C THR A 51 -19.38 -11.39 -14.96
N THR A 52 -20.57 -11.87 -15.39
CA THR A 52 -20.89 -12.00 -16.81
C THR A 52 -22.32 -11.57 -17.20
N THR A 53 -22.51 -11.36 -18.49
CA THR A 53 -23.75 -10.98 -19.18
C THR A 53 -24.95 -11.85 -18.78
N ALA A 54 -26.13 -11.22 -18.66
CA ALA A 54 -27.38 -11.91 -18.38
C ALA A 54 -27.63 -13.06 -19.38
N CYS A 55 -28.08 -14.22 -18.88
CA CYS A 55 -28.29 -15.42 -19.70
C CYS A 55 -29.34 -15.28 -20.81
N GLY A 56 -30.19 -14.26 -20.78
CA GLY A 56 -31.38 -14.21 -21.63
C GLY A 56 -32.26 -15.44 -21.40
N THR A 57 -32.50 -16.23 -22.44
CA THR A 57 -33.26 -17.50 -22.37
C THR A 57 -32.40 -18.73 -22.06
N LEU A 58 -31.08 -18.57 -21.94
CA LEU A 58 -30.16 -19.67 -21.67
C LEU A 58 -30.21 -20.07 -20.19
N GLN A 59 -29.92 -21.33 -19.90
CA GLN A 59 -29.82 -21.82 -18.52
C GLN A 59 -28.58 -21.22 -17.84
N ALA A 60 -28.71 -20.84 -16.57
CA ALA A 60 -27.56 -20.42 -15.75
C ALA A 60 -26.43 -21.46 -15.80
N GLY A 61 -25.19 -21.01 -16.02
CA GLY A 61 -24.05 -21.88 -16.28
C GLY A 61 -23.80 -22.20 -17.76
N SER A 62 -24.58 -21.64 -18.69
CA SER A 62 -24.30 -21.74 -20.13
C SER A 62 -23.12 -20.85 -20.53
N ILE A 63 -22.28 -21.35 -21.43
CA ILE A 63 -21.16 -20.58 -21.99
C ILE A 63 -21.75 -19.51 -22.93
N VAL A 64 -21.56 -18.25 -22.58
CA VAL A 64 -21.88 -17.12 -23.45
C VAL A 64 -20.58 -16.43 -23.87
N PRO A 65 -20.54 -15.75 -25.02
CA PRO A 65 -19.46 -14.82 -25.33
C PRO A 65 -19.43 -13.76 -24.22
N SER A 66 -18.52 -13.89 -23.26
CA SER A 66 -18.31 -12.85 -22.26
C SER A 66 -17.51 -11.71 -22.86
N THR A 67 -17.72 -10.52 -22.32
CA THR A 67 -17.12 -9.28 -22.79
C THR A 67 -15.59 -9.34 -22.71
N ASP A 68 -14.89 -9.14 -23.84
CA ASP A 68 -13.42 -8.90 -23.85
C ASP A 68 -13.16 -7.50 -23.30
N THR A 69 -13.13 -7.38 -21.97
CA THR A 69 -12.79 -6.13 -21.30
C THR A 69 -11.29 -6.09 -21.07
N ARG A 70 -10.64 -5.15 -21.77
CA ARG A 70 -9.22 -4.82 -21.58
C ARG A 70 -9.13 -3.47 -20.91
N VAL A 71 -8.57 -3.46 -19.71
CA VAL A 71 -8.29 -2.21 -19.01
C VAL A 71 -6.81 -2.14 -18.72
N SER A 72 -6.25 -0.98 -19.05
CA SER A 72 -4.85 -0.67 -18.84
C SER A 72 -4.72 0.72 -18.21
N GLY A 73 -3.86 0.84 -17.21
CA GLY A 73 -3.67 2.09 -16.49
C GLY A 73 -2.22 2.25 -16.02
N LYS A 74 -1.77 3.51 -15.95
CA LYS A 74 -0.49 3.89 -15.32
C LYS A 74 -0.78 4.51 -13.96
N LEU A 75 -0.16 3.94 -12.93
CA LEU A 75 -0.30 4.37 -11.54
C LEU A 75 1.04 4.94 -11.05
N PRO A 76 1.26 6.25 -11.20
CA PRO A 76 2.44 6.90 -10.62
C PRO A 76 2.32 6.91 -9.10
N ASN A 77 3.43 6.56 -8.45
CA ASN A 77 3.62 6.55 -7.01
C ASN A 77 4.87 7.38 -6.68
N TYR A 78 4.85 8.11 -5.58
CA TYR A 78 6.04 8.86 -5.14
C TYR A 78 6.15 8.87 -3.63
N LYS A 79 7.39 9.01 -3.16
CA LYS A 79 7.76 9.20 -1.77
C LYS A 79 8.87 10.26 -1.68
N LEU A 80 8.73 11.18 -0.74
CA LEU A 80 9.73 12.19 -0.41
C LEU A 80 9.97 12.14 1.10
N GLU A 81 11.23 12.02 1.50
CA GLU A 81 11.63 11.95 2.89
C GLU A 81 12.80 12.90 3.14
N VAL A 82 12.75 13.61 4.26
CA VAL A 82 13.80 14.53 4.69
C VAL A 82 14.17 14.16 6.12
N LEU A 83 15.47 14.06 6.39
CA LEU A 83 16.05 13.73 7.68
C LEU A 83 17.02 14.84 8.10
N TYR A 84 16.86 15.31 9.32
CA TYR A 84 17.75 16.25 9.99
C TYR A 84 18.30 15.62 11.26
N LYS A 85 19.61 15.74 11.51
CA LYS A 85 20.23 15.31 12.76
C LYS A 85 20.70 16.51 13.58
N PRO A 86 19.89 17.03 14.52
CA PRO A 86 20.31 18.12 15.39
C PRO A 86 21.50 17.75 16.30
N THR A 87 21.65 16.45 16.59
CA THR A 87 22.75 15.91 17.40
C THR A 87 23.16 14.55 16.84
N ALA A 88 24.35 14.06 17.19
CA ALA A 88 24.81 12.74 16.73
C ALA A 88 23.88 11.60 17.17
N ASN A 89 23.15 11.78 18.26
CA ASN A 89 22.29 10.78 18.88
C ASN A 89 20.79 11.07 18.71
N GLY A 90 20.41 12.05 17.90
CA GLY A 90 19.03 12.48 17.70
C GLY A 90 18.76 12.83 16.25
N SER A 91 17.58 12.48 15.76
CA SER A 91 17.15 12.79 14.40
C SER A 91 15.67 13.16 14.36
N ILE A 92 15.33 14.01 13.40
CA ILE A 92 13.97 14.43 13.09
C ILE A 92 13.75 14.15 11.61
N TYR A 93 12.62 13.57 11.25
CA TYR A 93 12.29 13.28 9.87
C TYR A 93 10.88 13.72 9.53
N VAL A 94 10.69 14.00 8.24
CA VAL A 94 9.37 14.20 7.64
C VAL A 94 9.29 13.35 6.38
N ASN A 95 8.17 12.66 6.20
CA ASN A 95 7.92 11.79 5.06
C ASN A 95 6.54 12.06 4.45
N PHE A 96 6.49 12.13 3.13
CA PHE A 96 5.27 12.22 2.35
C PHE A 96 5.28 11.15 1.27
N ALA A 97 4.22 10.34 1.21
CA ALA A 97 4.06 9.29 0.21
C ALA A 97 2.67 9.33 -0.42
N MET A 98 2.61 8.99 -1.70
CA MET A 98 1.37 8.74 -2.43
C MET A 98 1.46 7.37 -3.10
N SER A 99 0.45 6.54 -2.85
CA SER A 99 0.24 5.24 -3.49
C SER A 99 -1.10 5.21 -4.21
N ARG A 100 -1.20 4.38 -5.25
CA ARG A 100 -2.46 4.09 -5.94
C ARG A 100 -2.64 2.59 -6.11
N GLU A 101 -3.83 2.12 -5.84
CA GLU A 101 -4.22 0.71 -6.00
C GLU A 101 -5.24 0.59 -7.14
N PRO A 102 -5.00 -0.28 -8.15
CA PRO A 102 -5.97 -0.52 -9.20
C PRO A 102 -7.25 -1.19 -8.64
N PRO A 103 -8.41 -1.00 -9.30
CA PRO A 103 -9.58 -1.85 -9.05
C PRO A 103 -9.22 -3.33 -9.25
N GLY A 104 -9.79 -4.25 -8.46
CA GLY A 104 -9.48 -5.69 -8.53
C GLY A 104 -8.06 -6.09 -8.07
N GLY A 105 -7.29 -5.22 -7.41
CA GLY A 105 -5.96 -5.57 -6.88
C GLY A 105 -5.94 -6.64 -5.77
N ASN A 106 -7.06 -6.82 -5.06
CA ASN A 106 -7.17 -7.74 -3.91
C ASN A 106 -7.59 -9.17 -4.27
N ALA A 107 -8.10 -9.40 -5.49
CA ALA A 107 -8.42 -10.73 -6.03
C ALA A 107 -8.45 -10.64 -7.56
N PRO A 108 -7.91 -11.61 -8.33
CA PRO A 108 -7.89 -11.58 -9.79
C PRO A 108 -9.27 -11.88 -10.41
N THR A 109 -10.33 -11.32 -9.84
CA THR A 109 -11.70 -11.34 -10.36
C THR A 109 -12.03 -9.94 -10.81
N PHE A 110 -12.69 -9.79 -11.97
CA PHE A 110 -13.25 -8.54 -12.48
C PHE A 110 -14.71 -8.76 -12.90
N SER A 111 -15.52 -7.71 -12.82
CA SER A 111 -16.96 -7.75 -13.11
C SER A 111 -17.36 -6.49 -13.85
N SER A 112 -18.00 -6.64 -15.01
CA SER A 112 -18.56 -5.52 -15.79
C SER A 112 -19.78 -4.83 -15.14
N SER A 113 -20.28 -5.36 -14.02
CA SER A 113 -21.34 -4.73 -13.24
C SER A 113 -20.87 -3.41 -12.63
N ALA A 114 -21.62 -2.33 -12.88
CA ALA A 114 -21.33 -0.96 -12.42
C ALA A 114 -21.06 -0.85 -10.90
N ASN A 115 -21.60 -1.79 -10.13
CA ASN A 115 -21.60 -1.86 -8.67
C ASN A 115 -20.62 -2.90 -8.06
N SER A 116 -19.70 -3.45 -8.86
CA SER A 116 -18.70 -4.40 -8.36
C SER A 116 -17.40 -3.72 -7.95
N ARG A 117 -16.75 -4.18 -6.85
CA ARG A 117 -15.39 -3.76 -6.48
C ARG A 117 -14.36 -3.99 -7.57
N ASP A 118 -14.68 -4.95 -8.41
CA ASP A 118 -13.82 -5.42 -9.47
C ASP A 118 -14.29 -4.87 -10.83
N ASN A 119 -15.07 -3.79 -10.84
CA ASN A 119 -15.39 -3.08 -12.06
C ASN A 119 -14.16 -2.29 -12.52
N PRO A 120 -13.62 -2.59 -13.71
CA PRO A 120 -12.40 -1.95 -14.18
C PRO A 120 -12.63 -0.50 -14.66
N ASP A 121 -13.89 -0.04 -14.75
CA ASP A 121 -14.24 1.37 -14.99
C ASP A 121 -14.14 2.25 -13.73
N LEU A 122 -13.90 1.65 -12.55
CA LEU A 122 -13.71 2.42 -11.32
C LEU A 122 -12.36 3.13 -11.32
N GLU A 123 -12.33 4.36 -10.78
CA GLU A 123 -11.08 5.06 -10.55
C GLU A 123 -10.24 4.31 -9.49
N PRO A 124 -8.91 4.20 -9.69
CA PRO A 124 -7.99 3.62 -8.71
C PRO A 124 -8.09 4.30 -7.34
N GLN A 125 -8.04 3.52 -6.26
CA GLN A 125 -7.96 4.07 -4.91
C GLN A 125 -6.63 4.78 -4.74
N LYS A 126 -6.66 5.99 -4.16
CA LYS A 126 -5.43 6.77 -3.89
C LYS A 126 -5.24 6.90 -2.39
N ALA A 127 -4.05 6.54 -1.92
CA ALA A 127 -3.62 6.67 -0.54
C ALA A 127 -2.53 7.75 -0.43
N HIS A 128 -2.75 8.73 0.43
CA HIS A 128 -1.78 9.76 0.78
C HIS A 128 -1.36 9.57 2.23
N ALA A 129 -0.05 9.47 2.48
CA ALA A 129 0.52 9.35 3.81
C ALA A 129 1.47 10.52 4.07
N ALA A 130 1.32 11.15 5.23
CA ALA A 130 2.21 12.18 5.74
C ALA A 130 2.62 11.80 7.17
N GLU A 131 3.90 11.93 7.48
CA GLU A 131 4.46 11.57 8.78
C GLU A 131 5.57 12.54 9.17
N ILE A 132 5.59 12.93 10.44
CA ILE A 132 6.70 13.65 11.06
C ILE A 132 7.09 12.92 12.34
N GLY A 133 8.37 12.62 12.50
CA GLY A 133 8.83 11.88 13.65
C GLY A 133 10.22 12.24 14.10
N THR A 134 10.59 11.70 15.24
CA THR A 134 11.91 11.85 15.84
C THR A 134 12.39 10.52 16.38
N LYS A 135 13.70 10.30 16.31
CA LYS A 135 14.37 9.12 16.81
C LYS A 135 15.59 9.53 17.61
N TRP A 136 15.70 8.99 18.82
CA TRP A 136 16.77 9.26 19.76
C TRP A 136 17.46 7.97 20.19
N SER A 137 18.77 8.02 20.22
CA SER A 137 19.66 6.99 20.74
C SER A 137 20.25 7.49 22.05
N LEU A 138 19.98 6.80 23.14
CA LEU A 138 20.34 7.19 24.50
C LEU A 138 21.14 6.08 25.17
N LEU A 139 21.85 6.41 26.25
CA LEU A 139 22.61 5.46 27.08
C LEU A 139 23.61 4.63 26.26
N ASP A 140 24.47 5.26 25.46
CA ASP A 140 25.40 4.58 24.54
C ASP A 140 24.66 3.60 23.60
N GLU A 141 23.57 4.12 23.02
CA GLU A 141 22.61 3.42 22.14
C GLU A 141 21.93 2.20 22.77
N ARG A 142 21.95 2.08 24.11
CA ARG A 142 21.24 1.01 24.82
C ARG A 142 19.75 1.23 24.88
N LEU A 143 19.28 2.47 24.70
CA LEU A 143 17.88 2.85 24.65
C LEU A 143 17.60 3.63 23.37
N ILE A 144 16.70 3.13 22.54
CA ILE A 144 16.22 3.84 21.36
C ILE A 144 14.77 4.25 21.62
N LEU A 145 14.50 5.54 21.46
CA LEU A 145 13.14 6.10 21.55
C LEU A 145 12.73 6.62 20.17
N THR A 146 11.51 6.32 19.75
CA THR A 146 10.90 6.91 18.56
C THR A 146 9.54 7.48 18.89
N SER A 147 9.20 8.57 18.22
CA SER A 147 7.87 9.17 18.29
C SER A 147 7.51 9.73 16.92
N ALA A 148 6.28 9.52 16.47
CA ALA A 148 5.83 9.99 15.17
C ALA A 148 4.35 10.40 15.18
N LEU A 149 4.04 11.52 14.53
CA LEU A 149 2.68 11.91 14.17
C LEU A 149 2.45 11.55 12.72
N TYR A 150 1.37 10.85 12.44
CA TYR A 150 1.06 10.38 11.09
C TYR A 150 -0.38 10.68 10.70
N ARG A 151 -0.60 10.82 9.40
CA ARG A 151 -1.92 10.91 8.78
C ARG A 151 -1.91 10.18 7.45
N ILE A 152 -2.84 9.25 7.30
CA ILE A 152 -3.09 8.50 6.08
C ILE A 152 -4.52 8.81 5.62
N THR A 153 -4.68 9.22 4.37
CA THR A 153 -5.98 9.48 3.73
C THR A 153 -6.14 8.59 2.52
N VAL A 154 -7.15 7.74 2.53
CA VAL A 154 -7.55 6.89 1.41
C VAL A 154 -8.81 7.46 0.79
N THR A 155 -8.74 7.80 -0.49
CA THR A 155 -9.88 8.34 -1.25
C THR A 155 -10.58 7.25 -2.03
N LYS A 156 -11.91 7.36 -2.12
CA LYS A 156 -12.80 6.41 -2.80
C LYS A 156 -12.63 4.94 -2.35
N PRO A 157 -12.52 4.65 -1.04
CA PRO A 157 -12.57 3.27 -0.61
C PRO A 157 -13.95 2.70 -0.97
N LEU A 158 -13.98 1.49 -1.53
CA LEU A 158 -15.24 0.81 -1.81
C LEU A 158 -15.70 0.13 -0.52
N ALA A 159 -16.96 0.28 -0.15
CA ALA A 159 -17.59 -0.49 0.93
C ALA A 159 -18.82 -1.21 0.41
N GLN A 160 -19.10 -2.37 1.00
CA GLN A 160 -20.26 -3.16 0.66
C GLN A 160 -21.53 -2.45 1.15
N ASP A 161 -22.56 -2.38 0.32
CA ASP A 161 -23.85 -1.84 0.73
C ASP A 161 -24.45 -2.74 1.82
N PRO A 162 -24.79 -2.17 3.01
CA PRO A 162 -25.34 -2.94 4.12
C PRO A 162 -26.75 -3.50 3.85
N THR A 163 -27.45 -2.95 2.86
CA THR A 163 -28.79 -3.38 2.42
C THR A 163 -28.75 -4.28 1.18
N ASN A 164 -27.65 -4.25 0.43
CA ASN A 164 -27.42 -5.12 -0.72
C ASN A 164 -25.99 -5.69 -0.71
N PRO A 165 -25.78 -6.92 -0.20
CA PRO A 165 -24.44 -7.52 -0.09
C PRO A 165 -23.79 -7.86 -1.44
N THR A 166 -24.45 -7.59 -2.57
CA THR A 166 -23.87 -7.76 -3.91
C THR A 166 -23.37 -6.45 -4.52
N GLN A 167 -23.60 -5.31 -3.86
CA GLN A 167 -23.23 -3.97 -4.30
C GLN A 167 -22.10 -3.39 -3.45
N TYR A 168 -21.18 -2.69 -4.11
CA TYR A 168 -20.12 -1.93 -3.46
C TYR A 168 -20.13 -0.49 -3.95
N ASP A 169 -20.20 0.44 -3.02
CA ASP A 169 -20.26 1.87 -3.30
C ASP A 169 -18.98 2.56 -2.81
N PRO A 170 -18.48 3.58 -3.53
CA PRO A 170 -17.37 4.40 -3.06
C PRO A 170 -17.82 5.25 -1.87
N ILE A 171 -17.33 4.91 -0.67
CA ILE A 171 -17.62 5.63 0.57
C ILE A 171 -16.62 6.78 0.77
N GLY A 172 -16.78 7.84 -0.03
CA GLY A 172 -16.11 9.12 0.21
C GLY A 172 -14.59 9.02 0.48
N GLU A 173 -14.17 9.38 1.70
CA GLU A 173 -12.78 9.32 2.13
C GLU A 173 -12.64 8.68 3.52
N GLN A 174 -11.66 7.79 3.66
CA GLN A 174 -11.24 7.23 4.94
C GLN A 174 -9.95 7.90 5.39
N ARG A 175 -9.89 8.34 6.65
CA ARG A 175 -8.72 8.98 7.23
C ARG A 175 -8.33 8.29 8.53
N VAL A 176 -7.04 8.02 8.68
CA VAL A 176 -6.43 7.51 9.91
C VAL A 176 -5.32 8.49 10.29
N HIS A 177 -5.28 8.94 11.54
CA HIS A 177 -4.18 9.72 12.06
C HIS A 177 -3.91 9.32 13.50
N GLY A 178 -2.70 9.57 13.98
CA GLY A 178 -2.34 9.20 15.33
C GLY A 178 -0.96 9.66 15.74
N LEU A 179 -0.61 9.25 16.95
CA LEU A 179 0.70 9.37 17.55
C LEU A 179 1.21 7.96 17.84
N GLU A 180 2.38 7.62 17.31
CA GLU A 180 3.10 6.40 17.65
C GLU A 180 4.29 6.76 18.53
N ILE A 181 4.48 6.00 19.61
CA ILE A 181 5.65 6.11 20.49
C ILE A 181 6.18 4.71 20.70
N ASN A 182 7.49 4.51 20.50
CA ASN A 182 8.14 3.24 20.76
C ASN A 182 9.42 3.46 21.58
N ALA A 183 9.73 2.48 22.42
CA ALA A 183 10.97 2.40 23.16
C ALA A 183 11.53 0.99 23.03
N SER A 184 12.81 0.87 22.68
CA SER A 184 13.53 -0.41 22.67
C SER A 184 14.81 -0.30 23.46
N ALA A 185 15.08 -1.30 24.30
CA ALA A 185 16.25 -1.34 25.14
C ALA A 185 17.02 -2.64 24.91
N ARG A 186 18.35 -2.57 25.00
CA ARG A 186 19.22 -3.76 25.03
C ARG A 186 19.86 -3.89 26.42
N GLU A 187 19.76 -5.08 26.99
CA GLU A 187 20.48 -5.42 28.21
C GLU A 187 21.97 -5.61 27.89
N ALA A 188 22.85 -5.03 28.70
CA ALA A 188 24.26 -5.42 28.65
C ALA A 188 24.39 -6.72 29.44
N HIS A 189 24.65 -7.82 28.74
CA HIS A 189 25.05 -9.07 29.37
C HIS A 189 26.35 -8.84 30.15
N VAL A 190 26.25 -8.70 31.47
CA VAL A 190 27.40 -8.70 32.36
C VAL A 190 27.87 -10.15 32.43
N SER A 191 28.91 -10.48 31.66
CA SER A 191 29.61 -11.75 31.82
C SER A 191 30.08 -11.86 33.28
N PRO A 192 29.75 -12.95 34.01
CA PRO A 192 30.29 -13.15 35.33
C PRO A 192 31.81 -13.22 35.19
N ARG A 193 32.54 -12.25 35.74
CA ARG A 193 33.97 -12.44 35.98
C ARG A 193 34.09 -13.64 36.91
N SER A 194 34.57 -14.76 36.38
CA SER A 194 34.96 -15.91 37.18
C SER A 194 36.15 -15.52 38.06
N SER A 195 35.87 -14.96 39.24
CA SER A 195 36.85 -14.94 40.33
C SER A 195 36.89 -16.34 40.94
N GLY A 196 37.60 -17.26 40.29
CA GLY A 196 37.77 -18.65 40.72
C GLY A 196 39.24 -18.99 40.93
N CYS A 197 39.66 -18.89 42.19
CA CYS A 197 40.83 -19.45 42.88
C CYS A 197 42.04 -19.94 42.06
N ARG A 198 43.19 -19.28 42.28
CA ARG A 198 44.49 -19.97 42.23
C ARG A 198 44.56 -20.95 43.41
N ALA A 199 44.89 -22.20 43.13
CA ALA A 199 45.47 -23.14 44.09
C ALA A 199 46.97 -22.87 44.25
#